data_AF-A0A1G7JRF2-F1
#
_entry.id   AF-A0A1G7JRF2-F1
#
_cell.length_a   1.000
_cell.length_b   1.000
_cell.length_c   1.000
_cell.angle_alpha   90.00
_cell.angle_beta   90.00
_cell.angle_gamma   90.00
#
_symmetry.space_group_name_H-M   'P 1'
#
loop_
_entity.id
_entity.type
_entity.pdbx_description
1 polymer ?
#
loop_
_entity_poly.entity_id
_entity_poly.type
_entity_poly.pdbx_seq_one_letter_code
_entity_poly.pdbx_strand_id
1 'polypeptide(L)'
;MKNDELILYHNYSYEEETTEYIEKLDKFSRDFVIFEVTDKSGKPLSEFEVKYSISYNKSQIKKTDKNGIIKFDKYDIVSGGNENVGIQIKYLTNGNETSQSTTVNGNSDRIILRINSEPKIIDKKEKYLFSYKNGILKSVNFRYVNEISTYKKL
;
A
#
# COMPACT_ATOMS: atom_id res chain seq x y z
N MET A 1 -25.11 -10.20 -41.24
CA MET A 1 -25.14 -9.14 -40.20
C MET A 1 -23.70 -8.82 -39.85
N LYS A 2 -23.30 -7.55 -39.94
CA LYS A 2 -21.94 -7.09 -39.66
C LYS A 2 -21.60 -7.39 -38.19
N ASN A 3 -20.34 -7.69 -37.90
CA ASN A 3 -19.86 -7.75 -36.52
C ASN A 3 -20.00 -6.35 -35.93
N ASP A 4 -20.87 -6.17 -34.95
CA ASP A 4 -21.00 -4.88 -34.28
C ASP A 4 -19.88 -4.78 -33.24
N GLU A 5 -19.00 -3.80 -33.43
CA GLU A 5 -17.95 -3.48 -32.46
C GLU A 5 -18.53 -2.53 -31.41
N LEU A 6 -18.44 -2.94 -30.14
CA LEU A 6 -18.83 -2.11 -29.01
C LEU A 6 -17.58 -1.59 -28.31
N ILE A 7 -17.53 -0.27 -28.14
CA ILE A 7 -16.43 0.41 -27.45
C ILE A 7 -16.97 0.97 -26.14
N LEU A 8 -16.40 0.53 -25.03
CA LEU A 8 -16.64 1.13 -23.72
C LEU A 8 -15.46 2.02 -23.37
N TYR A 9 -15.73 3.28 -23.05
CA TYR A 9 -14.75 4.18 -22.46
C TYR A 9 -14.97 4.21 -20.95
N HIS A 10 -13.92 3.94 -20.19
CA HIS A 10 -13.95 4.09 -18.75
C HIS A 10 -12.93 5.15 -18.35
N ASN A 11 -13.41 6.19 -17.69
CA ASN A 11 -12.56 7.23 -17.14
C ASN A 11 -12.49 7.01 -15.63
N TYR A 12 -11.29 6.75 -15.10
CA TYR A 12 -11.02 6.66 -13.67
C TYR A 12 -10.17 7.84 -13.25
N SER A 13 -10.40 8.35 -12.05
CA SER A 13 -9.51 9.30 -11.38
C SER A 13 -9.18 8.71 -10.01
N TYR A 14 -7.91 8.61 -9.68
CA TYR A 14 -7.45 8.12 -8.38
C TYR A 14 -6.26 8.92 -7.87
N GLU A 15 -6.16 9.05 -6.55
CA GLU A 15 -5.01 9.68 -5.89
C GLU A 15 -3.95 8.63 -5.61
N GLU A 16 -2.68 8.96 -5.82
CA GLU A 16 -1.56 8.11 -5.40
C GLU A 16 -1.58 7.88 -3.88
N GLU A 17 -1.20 6.69 -3.44
CA GLU A 17 -1.02 6.43 -2.01
C GLU A 17 0.11 7.30 -1.45
N THR A 18 -0.09 7.79 -0.22
CA THR A 18 0.88 8.62 0.49
C THR A 18 1.94 7.80 1.20
N THR A 19 1.66 6.53 1.53
CA THR A 19 2.60 5.63 2.20
C THR A 19 2.52 4.20 1.70
N GLU A 20 3.65 3.51 1.72
CA GLU A 20 3.75 2.06 1.47
C GLU A 20 4.52 1.44 2.64
N TYR A 21 3.98 0.35 3.20
CA TYR A 21 4.63 -0.45 4.25
C TYR A 21 5.03 -1.81 3.69
N ILE A 22 6.31 -2.16 3.83
CA ILE A 22 6.86 -3.43 3.38
C ILE A 22 7.48 -4.16 4.56
N GLU A 23 6.89 -5.29 4.91
CA GLU A 23 7.35 -6.16 5.99
C GLU A 23 8.26 -7.26 5.46
N LYS A 24 9.35 -7.54 6.18
CA LYS A 24 10.30 -8.60 5.83
C LYS A 24 10.69 -9.40 7.08
N LEU A 25 10.78 -10.71 6.87
CA LEU A 25 11.38 -11.65 7.81
C LEU A 25 12.84 -11.89 7.40
N ASP A 26 13.74 -11.84 8.36
CA ASP A 26 15.12 -12.25 8.16
C ASP A 26 15.23 -13.77 8.38
N LYS A 27 16.30 -14.39 7.85
CA LYS A 27 16.55 -15.83 8.01
C LYS A 27 16.64 -16.26 9.49
N PHE A 28 17.11 -15.35 10.34
CA PHE A 28 17.19 -15.52 11.77
C PHE A 28 16.47 -14.36 12.44
N SER A 29 15.47 -14.68 13.26
CA SER A 29 14.72 -13.67 14.02
C SER A 29 15.65 -12.94 14.97
N ARG A 30 15.42 -11.64 15.12
CA ARG A 30 16.16 -10.77 16.04
C ARG A 30 15.25 -10.31 17.17
N ASP A 31 15.87 -9.96 18.30
CA ASP A 31 15.17 -9.36 19.44
C ASP A 31 14.75 -7.89 19.18
N PHE A 32 15.09 -7.36 18.01
CA PHE A 32 14.73 -6.02 17.56
C PHE A 32 14.21 -6.04 16.13
N VAL A 33 13.39 -5.05 15.80
CA VAL A 33 12.95 -4.75 14.44
C VAL A 33 13.71 -3.55 13.90
N ILE A 34 14.17 -3.64 12.65
CA ILE A 34 14.73 -2.50 11.92
C ILE A 34 13.57 -1.79 11.20
N PHE A 35 13.38 -0.51 11.48
CA PHE A 35 12.40 0.31 10.78
C PHE A 35 13.14 1.32 9.89
N GLU A 36 12.97 1.20 8.58
CA GLU A 36 13.60 2.06 7.58
C GLU A 36 12.57 3.04 7.03
N VAL A 37 12.88 4.33 7.00
CA VAL A 37 12.00 5.37 6.45
C VAL A 37 12.68 6.03 5.27
N THR A 38 11.98 6.02 4.13
CA THR A 38 12.47 6.57 2.87
C THR A 38 11.38 7.40 2.17
N ASP A 39 11.78 8.29 1.28
CA ASP A 39 10.85 8.87 0.31
C ASP A 39 10.52 7.87 -0.82
N LYS A 40 9.61 8.23 -1.72
CA LYS A 40 9.22 7.39 -2.86
C LYS A 40 10.37 7.04 -3.82
N SER A 41 11.48 7.78 -3.79
CA SER A 41 12.68 7.50 -4.59
C SER A 41 13.67 6.56 -3.88
N GLY A 42 13.38 6.19 -2.64
CA GLY A 42 14.25 5.36 -1.80
C GLY A 42 15.31 6.15 -1.04
N LYS A 43 15.24 7.49 -1.02
CA LYS A 43 16.18 8.31 -0.25
C LYS A 43 15.78 8.26 1.24
N PRO A 44 16.73 8.06 2.16
CA PRO A 44 16.43 8.00 3.59
C PRO A 44 15.93 9.34 4.15
N LEU A 45 14.99 9.26 5.10
CA LEU A 45 14.46 10.42 5.83
C LEU A 45 14.96 10.41 7.27
N SER A 46 15.78 11.38 7.64
CA SER A 46 16.33 11.55 8.99
C SER A 46 15.39 12.35 9.92
N GLU A 47 15.56 12.19 11.24
CA GLU A 47 14.75 12.89 12.27
C GLU A 47 13.24 12.63 12.18
N PHE A 48 12.85 11.56 11.49
CA PHE A 48 11.47 11.15 11.31
C PHE A 48 10.99 10.36 12.54
N GLU A 49 9.95 10.86 13.21
CA GLU A 49 9.43 10.25 14.43
C GLU A 49 8.45 9.11 14.14
N VAL A 50 8.71 7.96 14.74
CA VAL A 50 7.83 6.78 14.67
C VAL A 50 7.51 6.32 16.08
N LYS A 51 6.22 6.06 16.33
CA LYS A 51 5.75 5.37 17.53
C LYS A 51 5.41 3.93 17.20
N TYR A 52 6.04 3.00 17.89
CA TYR A 52 5.87 1.55 17.81
C TYR A 52 5.20 1.05 19.10
N SER A 53 4.04 0.42 19.04
CA SER A 53 3.24 0.12 20.24
C SER A 53 2.38 -1.14 20.14
N ILE A 54 2.44 -2.03 21.12
CA ILE A 54 1.54 -3.20 21.22
C ILE A 54 0.24 -2.87 21.98
N SER A 55 0.24 -1.80 22.77
CA SER A 55 -0.95 -1.27 23.44
C SER A 55 -0.76 0.22 23.77
N TYR A 56 -1.83 0.88 24.21
CA TYR A 56 -1.79 2.31 24.55
C TYR A 56 -0.71 2.64 25.60
N ASN A 57 -0.51 1.75 26.59
CA ASN A 57 0.43 1.95 27.69
C ASN A 57 1.84 1.39 27.42
N LYS A 58 2.04 0.64 26.33
CA LYS A 58 3.33 -0.01 26.01
C LYS A 58 3.77 0.42 24.61
N SER A 59 4.57 1.49 24.57
CA SER A 59 5.04 2.10 23.33
C SER A 59 6.51 2.52 23.41
N GLN A 60 7.16 2.55 22.25
CA GLN A 60 8.49 3.11 22.02
C GLN A 60 8.35 4.23 20.99
N ILE A 61 8.89 5.40 21.28
CA ILE A 61 8.94 6.53 20.34
C ILE A 61 10.40 6.81 20.05
N LYS A 62 10.77 6.76 18.78
CA LYS A 62 12.15 6.98 18.33
C LYS A 62 12.14 7.76 17.02
N LYS A 63 13.23 8.46 16.74
CA LYS A 63 13.48 9.16 15.48
C LYS A 63 14.50 8.42 14.64
N THR A 64 14.36 8.50 13.32
CA THR A 64 15.35 7.95 12.40
C THR A 64 16.69 8.65 12.49
N ASP A 65 17.76 7.87 12.34
CA ASP A 65 19.10 8.42 12.17
C ASP A 65 19.32 9.04 10.77
N LYS A 66 20.54 9.49 10.48
CA LYS A 66 20.93 10.06 9.18
C LYS A 66 20.72 9.12 7.98
N ASN A 67 20.60 7.82 8.22
CA ASN A 67 20.36 6.80 7.19
C ASN A 67 18.88 6.40 7.12
N GLY A 68 17.99 7.09 7.85
CA GLY A 68 16.57 6.78 7.85
C GLY A 68 16.22 5.56 8.69
N ILE A 69 17.08 5.14 9.63
CA ILE A 69 16.92 3.87 10.35
C ILE A 69 16.55 4.10 11.82
N ILE A 70 15.61 3.30 12.32
CA ILE A 70 15.29 3.12 13.73
C ILE A 70 15.45 1.65 14.09
N LYS A 71 15.88 1.36 15.32
CA LYS A 71 15.79 0.03 15.93
C LYS A 71 14.82 0.06 17.08
N PHE A 72 13.75 -0.73 17.01
CA PHE A 72 12.83 -0.94 18.12
C PHE A 72 13.05 -2.31 18.72
N ASP A 73 12.99 -2.41 20.04
CA ASP A 73 13.00 -3.70 20.70
C ASP A 73 11.68 -4.40 20.37
N LYS A 74 11.71 -5.70 20.02
CA LYS A 74 10.49 -6.44 19.79
C LYS A 74 9.76 -6.62 21.11
N TYR A 75 8.43 -6.64 21.05
CA TYR A 75 7.63 -7.03 22.19
C TYR A 75 7.60 -8.56 22.30
N ASP A 76 7.60 -9.09 23.53
CA ASP A 76 7.32 -10.50 23.75
C ASP A 76 5.87 -10.79 23.33
N ILE A 77 5.70 -11.47 22.20
CA ILE A 77 4.40 -11.87 21.69
C ILE A 77 4.18 -13.32 22.11
N VAL A 78 3.22 -13.54 23.02
CA VAL A 78 2.85 -14.88 23.48
C VAL A 78 2.10 -15.59 22.37
N SER A 79 2.49 -16.83 22.07
CA SER A 79 1.82 -17.69 21.08
C SER A 79 0.31 -17.77 21.35
N GLY A 80 -0.51 -17.40 20.35
CA GLY A 80 -1.97 -17.37 20.44
C GLY A 80 -2.59 -16.01 20.81
N GLY A 81 -1.78 -14.96 21.00
CA GLY A 81 -2.22 -13.57 21.20
C GLY A 81 -2.34 -12.75 19.90
N ASN A 82 -2.72 -11.47 20.02
CA ASN A 82 -2.68 -10.54 18.89
C ASN A 82 -1.21 -10.25 18.53
N GLU A 83 -0.75 -10.82 17.43
CA GLU A 83 0.65 -10.72 16.98
C GLU A 83 0.96 -9.37 16.33
N ASN A 84 0.00 -8.44 16.27
CA ASN A 84 0.17 -7.18 15.59
C ASN A 84 0.72 -6.08 16.51
N VAL A 85 1.57 -5.24 15.95
CA VAL A 85 2.09 -4.03 16.59
C VAL A 85 1.62 -2.80 15.82
N GLY A 86 1.11 -1.81 16.54
CA GLY A 86 0.70 -0.53 15.98
C GLY A 86 1.89 0.36 15.65
N ILE A 87 1.81 1.00 14.49
CA ILE A 87 2.71 2.07 14.04
C ILE A 87 1.92 3.36 13.97
N GLN A 88 2.43 4.44 14.56
CA GLN A 88 1.88 5.79 14.42
C GLN A 88 2.97 6.73 13.94
N ILE A 89 2.65 7.54 12.94
CA ILE A 89 3.57 8.48 12.30
C ILE A 89 2.90 9.83 12.07
N LYS A 90 3.73 10.86 11.98
CA LYS A 90 3.35 12.20 11.53
C LYS A 90 4.31 12.69 10.47
N TYR A 91 3.79 13.22 9.38
CA TYR A 91 4.60 13.66 8.23
C TYR A 91 3.86 14.74 7.42
N LEU A 92 4.55 15.32 6.43
CA LEU A 92 3.95 16.33 5.55
C LEU A 92 3.50 15.69 4.23
N THR A 93 2.27 15.97 3.84
CA THR A 93 1.69 15.64 2.53
C THR A 93 1.22 16.92 1.87
N ASN A 94 1.75 17.25 0.69
CA ASN A 94 1.49 18.50 -0.03
C ASN A 94 1.64 19.75 0.89
N GLY A 95 2.63 19.73 1.79
CA GLY A 95 2.91 20.80 2.75
C GLY A 95 2.03 20.80 4.01
N ASN A 96 1.04 19.92 4.13
CA ASN A 96 0.14 19.83 5.29
C ASN A 96 0.50 18.67 6.22
N GLU A 97 0.36 18.88 7.54
CA GLU A 97 0.56 17.79 8.51
C GLU A 97 -0.47 16.69 8.31
N THR A 98 0.03 15.46 8.19
CA THR A 98 -0.73 14.21 8.06
C THR A 98 -0.34 13.31 9.22
N SER A 99 -1.33 12.79 9.93
CA SER A 99 -1.14 11.75 10.95
C SER A 99 -1.73 10.44 10.45
N GLN A 100 -0.97 9.35 10.56
CA GLN A 100 -1.42 8.04 10.13
C GLN A 100 -1.11 6.99 11.19
N SER A 101 -1.99 5.99 11.29
CA SER A 101 -1.76 4.80 12.11
C SER A 101 -2.02 3.56 11.27
N THR A 102 -1.20 2.53 11.47
CA THR A 102 -1.37 1.20 10.86
C THR A 102 -0.93 0.12 11.83
N THR A 103 -1.05 -1.14 11.45
CA THR A 103 -0.53 -2.29 12.18
C THR A 103 0.37 -3.12 11.28
N VAL A 104 1.42 -3.68 11.86
CA VAL A 104 2.36 -4.61 11.23
C VAL A 104 2.41 -5.90 12.03
N ASN A 105 2.85 -6.99 11.41
CA ASN A 105 3.17 -8.21 12.13
C ASN A 105 4.33 -7.95 13.10
N GLY A 106 4.12 -8.25 14.37
CA GLY A 106 5.12 -8.05 15.42
C GLY A 106 6.30 -9.03 15.33
N ASN A 107 6.17 -10.10 14.55
CA ASN A 107 7.29 -11.00 14.22
C ASN A 107 8.22 -10.42 13.14
N SER A 108 7.82 -9.37 12.43
CA SER A 108 8.63 -8.75 11.38
C SER A 108 10.00 -8.30 11.89
N ASP A 109 11.06 -8.67 11.17
CA ASP A 109 12.43 -8.29 11.49
C ASP A 109 12.80 -6.94 10.87
N ARG A 110 12.16 -6.61 9.74
CA ARG A 110 12.31 -5.32 9.09
C ARG A 110 10.99 -4.78 8.58
N ILE A 111 10.82 -3.48 8.72
CA ILE A 111 9.70 -2.73 8.19
C ILE A 111 10.29 -1.57 7.40
N ILE A 112 9.87 -1.42 6.14
CA ILE A 112 10.24 -0.29 5.31
C ILE A 112 8.99 0.56 5.11
N LEU A 113 9.05 1.82 5.54
CA LEU A 113 8.07 2.85 5.25
C LEU A 113 8.59 3.71 4.10
N ARG A 114 7.83 3.78 3.02
CA ARG A 114 8.04 4.75 1.93
C ARG A 114 6.99 5.83 2.00
N ILE A 115 7.40 7.08 1.83
CA ILE A 115 6.52 8.25 1.89
C ILE A 115 6.49 8.95 0.52
N ASN A 116 5.29 9.12 -0.01
CA ASN A 116 5.00 10.01 -1.12
C ASN A 116 4.46 11.32 -0.55
N SER A 117 5.34 12.30 -0.34
CA SER A 117 4.96 13.61 0.21
C SER A 117 4.16 14.47 -0.77
N GLU A 118 4.13 14.09 -2.05
CA GLU A 118 3.45 14.82 -3.12
C GLU A 118 2.63 13.83 -3.98
N PRO A 119 1.58 13.21 -3.40
CA PRO A 119 0.69 12.34 -4.14
C PRO A 119 -0.03 13.14 -5.22
N LYS A 120 -0.17 12.51 -6.40
CA LYS A 120 -0.85 13.12 -7.55
C LYS A 120 -2.20 12.47 -7.77
N ILE A 121 -3.13 13.26 -8.30
CA ILE A 121 -4.34 12.74 -8.93
C ILE A 121 -3.96 12.25 -10.33
N ILE A 122 -4.24 10.98 -10.61
CA ILE A 122 -4.01 10.34 -11.90
C ILE A 122 -5.36 10.13 -12.56
N ASP A 123 -5.56 10.82 -13.68
CA ASP A 123 -6.69 10.60 -14.57
C ASP A 123 -6.31 9.57 -15.65
N LYS A 124 -7.06 8.48 -15.68
CA LYS A 124 -6.84 7.39 -16.64
C LYS A 124 -8.09 7.15 -17.47
N LYS A 125 -7.91 7.17 -18.79
CA LYS A 125 -8.95 6.78 -19.75
C LYS A 125 -8.59 5.43 -20.34
N GLU A 126 -9.40 4.42 -20.01
CA GLU A 126 -9.30 3.09 -20.61
C GLU A 126 -10.36 2.94 -21.71
N LYS A 127 -9.98 2.24 -22.77
CA LYS A 127 -10.84 1.89 -23.89
C LYS A 127 -10.92 0.37 -23.96
N TYR A 128 -12.11 -0.16 -23.72
CA TYR A 128 -12.39 -1.59 -23.87
C TYR A 128 -13.12 -1.82 -25.18
N LEU A 129 -12.64 -2.80 -25.95
CA LEU A 129 -13.26 -3.22 -27.20
C LEU A 129 -13.91 -4.57 -27.01
N PHE A 130 -15.16 -4.66 -27.45
CA PHE A 130 -15.94 -5.88 -27.43
C PHE A 130 -16.46 -6.19 -28.84
N SER A 131 -16.46 -7.46 -29.22
CA SER A 131 -17.20 -7.94 -30.38
C SER A 131 -18.58 -8.41 -29.92
N TYR A 132 -19.63 -7.97 -30.59
CA TYR A 132 -20.99 -8.44 -30.37
C TYR A 132 -21.47 -9.27 -31.57
N LYS A 133 -21.86 -10.52 -31.30
CA LYS A 133 -22.45 -11.41 -32.31
C LYS A 133 -23.48 -12.33 -31.67
N ASN A 134 -24.68 -12.40 -32.25
CA ASN A 134 -25.76 -13.30 -31.81
C ASN A 134 -26.11 -13.19 -30.32
N GLY A 135 -26.09 -11.99 -29.73
CA GLY A 135 -26.35 -11.80 -28.29
C GLY A 135 -25.16 -12.08 -27.37
N ILE A 136 -24.02 -12.49 -27.91
CA ILE A 136 -22.81 -12.79 -27.14
C ILE A 136 -21.85 -11.63 -27.24
N LEU A 137 -21.41 -11.11 -26.09
CA LEU A 137 -20.37 -10.10 -25.97
C LEU A 137 -19.03 -10.80 -25.66
N LYS A 138 -18.00 -10.52 -26.44
CA LYS A 138 -16.64 -11.05 -26.19
C LYS A 138 -15.64 -9.92 -26.09
N SER A 139 -14.90 -9.87 -24.99
CA SER A 139 -13.77 -8.96 -24.80
C SER A 139 -12.69 -9.21 -25.86
N VAL A 140 -12.26 -8.16 -26.55
CA VAL A 140 -11.19 -8.19 -27.55
C VAL A 140 -9.89 -7.61 -26.99
N ASN A 141 -9.99 -6.57 -26.15
CA ASN A 141 -8.85 -5.96 -25.50
C ASN A 141 -9.19 -5.54 -24.06
N PHE A 142 -9.08 -6.50 -23.14
CA PHE A 142 -9.11 -6.27 -21.70
C PHE A 142 -8.37 -7.41 -20.98
N ARG A 143 -7.15 -7.16 -20.50
CA ARG A 143 -6.28 -8.20 -19.89
C ARG A 143 -6.84 -8.80 -18.59
N TYR A 144 -7.79 -8.13 -17.94
CA TYR A 144 -8.25 -8.45 -16.60
C TYR A 144 -9.64 -9.11 -16.55
N VAL A 145 -10.31 -9.28 -17.70
CA VAL A 145 -11.56 -10.04 -17.79
C VAL A 145 -11.41 -11.12 -18.85
N ASN A 146 -11.28 -12.37 -18.39
CA ASN A 146 -11.29 -13.56 -19.24
C ASN A 146 -12.72 -14.04 -19.58
N GLU A 147 -13.76 -13.31 -19.19
CA GLU A 147 -15.11 -13.87 -19.16
C GLU A 147 -15.94 -13.48 -20.39
N ILE A 148 -16.35 -14.52 -21.11
CA ILE A 148 -17.46 -14.48 -22.06
C ILE A 148 -18.72 -14.23 -21.24
N SER A 149 -19.38 -13.09 -21.40
CA SER A 149 -20.64 -12.77 -20.71
C SER A 149 -21.80 -12.76 -21.71
N THR A 150 -22.81 -13.58 -21.47
CA THR A 150 -24.05 -13.64 -22.27
C THR A 150 -25.03 -12.60 -21.73
N TYR A 151 -25.40 -11.60 -22.55
CA TYR A 151 -26.41 -10.62 -22.19
C TYR A 151 -27.70 -10.87 -22.98
N LYS A 152 -28.83 -10.99 -22.29
CA LYS A 152 -30.16 -11.00 -22.93
C LYS A 152 -30.47 -9.58 -23.44
N LYS A 153 -30.87 -9.50 -24.70
CA LYS A 153 -31.40 -8.27 -25.30
C LYS A 153 -32.71 -7.90 -24.59
N LEU A 154 -32.81 -6.69 -24.04
CA LEU A 154 -34.07 -6.11 -23.55
C LEU A 154 -34.98 -5.74 -24.73
#